data_AF-A0A7X8QVQ7-F1
#
_entry.id   AF-A0A7X8QVQ7-F1
#
_cell.length_a   1.000
_cell.length_b   1.000
_cell.length_c   1.000
_cell.angle_alpha   90.00
_cell.angle_beta   90.00
_cell.angle_gamma   90.00
#
_symmetry.space_group_name_H-M   'P 1'
#
loop_
_entity.id
_entity.type
_entity.pdbx_description
1 polymer ?
#
loop_
_entity_poly.entity_id
_entity_poly.type
_entity_poly.pdbx_seq_one_letter_code
_entity_poly.pdbx_strand_id
1 'polypeptide(L)'
;MVKGDLSLRDLELLNAYSLLRPSAQRDFLDYMNYLLSRQYRSEVMSAIFNNRILNKLIDDLVRMVDIEGIETEPIRRRVIHIREIYFGVFEQVHARYCEVVENLDSNEVVKDFGRISFDNLLRAIRTEDRKLIKAEVHDFYEQYSSLSRKKDARRLVAI
;
A
#
# COMPACT_ATOMS: atom_id res chain seq x y z
N MET A 1 19.05 2.75 -14.42
CA MET A 1 20.38 2.33 -14.92
C MET A 1 21.07 1.54 -13.81
N VAL A 2 21.11 0.21 -13.90
CA VAL A 2 21.79 -0.63 -12.90
C VAL A 2 23.30 -0.50 -13.11
N LYS A 3 23.95 0.33 -12.29
CA LYS A 3 25.42 0.37 -12.19
C LYS A 3 25.84 -0.56 -11.05
N GLY A 4 26.13 -1.80 -11.40
CA GLY A 4 26.75 -2.80 -10.53
C GLY A 4 27.28 -3.91 -11.43
N ASP A 5 28.51 -4.37 -11.21
CA ASP A 5 29.11 -5.44 -12.00
C ASP A 5 28.19 -6.67 -12.02
N LEU A 6 27.98 -7.25 -13.21
CA LEU A 6 27.22 -8.49 -13.37
C LEU A 6 27.88 -9.60 -12.58
N SER A 7 27.12 -10.24 -11.69
CA SER A 7 27.60 -11.41 -10.96
C SER A 7 27.67 -12.63 -11.88
N LEU A 8 28.42 -13.65 -11.48
CA LEU A 8 28.47 -14.94 -12.17
C LEU A 8 27.05 -15.54 -12.35
N ARG A 9 26.19 -15.37 -11.34
CA ARG A 9 24.80 -15.86 -11.38
C ARG A 9 23.94 -15.12 -12.40
N ASP A 10 24.18 -13.81 -12.60
CA ASP A 10 23.46 -13.04 -13.61
C ASP A 10 23.82 -13.51 -15.02
N LEU A 11 25.11 -13.81 -15.25
CA LEU A 11 25.59 -14.39 -16.51
C LEU A 11 25.04 -15.80 -16.74
N GLU A 12 25.00 -16.64 -15.70
CA GLU A 12 24.39 -17.98 -15.77
C GLU A 12 22.91 -17.90 -16.16
N LEU A 13 22.15 -16.99 -15.56
CA LEU A 13 20.74 -16.78 -15.87
C LEU A 13 20.53 -16.31 -17.32
N LEU A 14 21.33 -15.35 -17.79
CA LEU A 14 21.26 -14.85 -19.16
C LEU A 14 21.63 -15.93 -20.19
N ASN A 15 22.67 -16.71 -19.91
CA ASN A 15 23.08 -17.83 -20.76
C ASN A 15 21.97 -18.90 -20.82
N ALA A 16 21.41 -19.29 -19.68
CA ALA A 16 20.30 -20.25 -19.64
C ALA A 16 19.07 -19.74 -20.41
N TYR A 17 18.71 -18.47 -20.23
CA TYR A 17 17.61 -17.84 -20.95
C TYR A 17 17.84 -17.80 -22.47
N SER A 18 19.07 -17.56 -22.91
CA SER A 18 19.42 -17.53 -24.34
C SER A 18 19.26 -18.88 -25.05
N LEU A 19 19.33 -19.99 -24.30
CA LEU A 19 19.13 -21.34 -24.83
C LEU A 19 17.65 -21.73 -24.94
N LEU A 20 16.75 -20.98 -24.31
CA LEU A 20 15.31 -21.22 -24.40
C LEU A 20 14.79 -20.88 -25.81
N ARG A 21 13.80 -21.65 -26.27
CA ARG A 21 13.04 -21.28 -27.49
C ARG A 21 12.25 -20.00 -27.25
N PRO A 22 11.92 -19.21 -28.28
CA PRO A 22 11.18 -17.95 -28.13
C PRO A 22 9.85 -18.08 -27.37
N SER A 23 9.14 -19.21 -27.49
CA SER A 23 7.93 -19.46 -26.69
C SER A 23 8.23 -19.56 -25.19
N ALA A 24 9.22 -20.36 -24.82
CA ALA A 24 9.62 -20.55 -23.42
C ALA A 24 10.23 -19.29 -22.80
N GLN A 25 10.88 -18.45 -23.62
CA GLN A 25 11.34 -17.12 -23.20
C GLN A 25 10.18 -16.21 -22.80
N ARG A 26 9.11 -16.17 -23.62
CA ARG A 26 7.89 -15.42 -23.29
C ARG A 26 7.23 -15.95 -22.02
N ASP A 27 7.05 -17.27 -21.93
CA ASP A 27 6.45 -17.91 -20.74
C ASP A 27 7.26 -17.59 -19.46
N PHE A 28 8.59 -17.57 -19.56
CA PHE A 28 9.47 -17.19 -18.46
C PHE A 28 9.28 -15.72 -18.04
N LEU A 29 9.23 -14.80 -19.00
CA LEU A 29 9.00 -13.38 -18.71
C LEU A 29 7.61 -13.13 -18.11
N ASP A 30 6.58 -13.80 -18.62
CA ASP A 30 5.22 -13.72 -18.08
C ASP A 30 5.18 -14.22 -16.64
N TYR A 31 5.87 -15.32 -16.35
CA TYR A 31 5.98 -15.84 -14.99
C TYR A 31 6.76 -14.90 -14.06
N MET A 32 7.85 -14.30 -14.53
CA MET A 32 8.59 -13.28 -13.79
C MET A 32 7.71 -12.07 -13.45
N ASN A 33 6.94 -11.57 -14.43
CA ASN A 33 5.97 -10.48 -14.23
C ASN A 33 4.90 -10.85 -13.19
N TYR A 34 4.37 -12.08 -13.26
CA TYR A 34 3.44 -12.59 -12.26
C TYR A 34 4.04 -12.60 -10.85
N LEU A 35 5.26 -13.13 -10.69
CA LEU A 35 5.95 -13.19 -9.41
C LEU A 35 6.21 -11.80 -8.84
N LEU A 36 6.72 -10.88 -9.66
CA LEU A 36 6.97 -9.49 -9.27
C LEU A 36 5.67 -8.79 -8.86
N SER A 37 4.59 -8.97 -9.61
CA SER A 37 3.27 -8.40 -9.28
C SER A 37 2.73 -8.96 -7.95
N ARG A 38 2.92 -10.26 -7.69
CA ARG A 38 2.51 -10.89 -6.44
C ARG A 38 3.33 -10.37 -5.25
N GLN A 39 4.64 -10.26 -5.43
CA GLN A 39 5.54 -9.73 -4.40
C GLN A 39 5.21 -8.27 -4.09
N TYR A 40 5.03 -7.48 -5.13
CA TYR A 40 4.64 -6.09 -5.04
C TYR A 40 3.41 -5.88 -4.16
N ARG A 41 2.30 -6.58 -4.46
CA ARG A 41 1.06 -6.51 -3.66
C ARG A 41 1.30 -6.83 -2.19
N SER A 42 2.10 -7.87 -1.91
CA SER A 42 2.45 -8.25 -0.55
C SER A 42 3.29 -7.18 0.17
N GLU A 43 4.25 -6.58 -0.54
CA GLU A 43 5.11 -5.53 0.01
C GLU A 43 4.33 -4.24 0.28
N VAL A 44 3.47 -3.79 -0.62
CA VAL A 44 2.62 -2.61 -0.42
C VAL A 44 1.71 -2.80 0.80
N MET A 45 1.00 -3.94 0.86
CA MET A 45 0.17 -4.29 2.01
C MET A 45 0.97 -4.24 3.31
N SER A 46 2.18 -4.80 3.32
CA SER A 46 3.01 -4.82 4.52
C SER A 46 3.55 -3.44 4.87
N ALA A 47 4.01 -2.67 3.90
CA ALA A 47 4.61 -1.35 4.08
C ALA A 47 3.61 -0.33 4.63
N ILE A 48 2.33 -0.47 4.28
CA ILE A 48 1.24 0.37 4.78
C ILE A 48 0.69 -0.18 6.09
N PHE A 49 0.08 -1.37 6.07
CA PHE A 49 -0.75 -1.82 7.20
C PHE A 49 0.05 -2.40 8.38
N ASN A 50 1.35 -2.64 8.22
CA ASN A 50 2.26 -2.98 9.33
C ASN A 50 3.20 -1.82 9.70
N ASN A 51 2.94 -0.62 9.19
CA ASN A 51 3.77 0.54 9.47
C ASN A 51 3.50 1.05 10.89
N ARG A 52 4.52 0.96 11.76
CA ARG A 52 4.39 1.39 13.16
C ARG A 52 4.07 2.88 13.29
N ILE A 53 4.54 3.71 12.38
CA ILE A 53 4.29 5.16 12.40
C ILE A 53 2.84 5.43 12.03
N LEU A 54 2.34 4.87 10.91
CA LEU A 54 0.94 5.02 10.53
C LEU A 54 0.01 4.50 11.63
N ASN A 55 0.27 3.30 12.16
CA ASN A 55 -0.55 2.74 13.24
C ASN A 55 -0.65 3.69 14.43
N LYS A 56 0.49 4.23 14.89
CA LYS A 56 0.49 5.20 15.99
C LYS A 56 -0.27 6.48 15.65
N LEU A 57 -0.09 7.03 14.46
CA LEU A 57 -0.78 8.26 14.07
C LEU A 57 -2.30 8.08 13.97
N ILE A 58 -2.74 6.90 13.52
CA ILE A 58 -4.15 6.54 13.41
C ILE A 58 -4.74 6.29 14.81
N ASP A 59 -4.04 5.56 15.68
CA ASP A 59 -4.47 5.37 17.08
C ASP A 59 -4.61 6.73 17.80
N ASP A 60 -3.67 7.65 17.57
CA ASP A 60 -3.75 9.02 18.08
C ASP A 60 -4.97 9.77 17.51
N LEU A 61 -5.27 9.63 16.21
CA LEU A 61 -6.43 10.26 15.57
C LEU A 61 -7.75 9.80 16.21
N VAL A 62 -7.88 8.49 16.47
CA VAL A 62 -9.05 7.92 17.16
C VAL A 62 -9.22 8.54 18.55
N ARG A 63 -8.12 8.60 19.32
CA ARG A 63 -8.16 9.25 20.65
C ARG A 63 -8.53 10.73 20.57
N MET A 64 -8.03 11.44 19.56
CA MET A 64 -8.35 12.86 19.37
C MET A 64 -9.85 13.09 19.18
N VAL A 65 -10.53 12.30 18.34
CA VAL A 65 -11.97 12.48 18.08
C VAL A 65 -12.86 12.00 19.23
N ASP A 66 -12.32 11.21 20.14
CA ASP A 66 -13.01 10.78 21.36
C ASP A 66 -12.94 11.83 22.49
N ILE A 67 -12.04 12.82 22.39
CA ILE A 67 -11.97 13.95 23.34
C ILE A 67 -13.12 14.91 23.08
N GLU A 68 -13.98 15.10 24.09
CA GLU A 68 -15.03 16.11 24.03
C GLU A 68 -14.46 17.51 23.91
N GLY A 69 -15.07 18.34 23.07
CA GLY A 69 -14.70 19.75 22.94
C GLY A 69 -13.53 20.02 21.99
N ILE A 70 -12.86 19.00 21.44
CA ILE A 70 -11.75 19.21 20.49
C ILE A 70 -12.19 20.01 19.27
N GLU A 71 -11.34 20.94 18.85
CA GLU A 71 -11.53 21.67 17.59
C GLU A 71 -11.29 20.75 16.39
N THR A 72 -11.96 21.05 15.28
CA THR A 72 -11.87 20.27 14.03
C THR A 72 -10.51 20.44 13.34
N GLU A 73 -9.88 21.58 13.49
CA GLU A 73 -8.63 21.90 12.80
C GLU A 73 -7.41 21.04 13.25
N PRO A 74 -7.20 20.75 14.54
CA PRO A 74 -6.24 19.72 14.97
C PRO A 74 -6.46 18.34 14.31
N ILE A 75 -7.71 17.89 14.22
CA ILE A 75 -8.08 16.62 13.58
C ILE A 75 -7.71 16.66 12.09
N ARG A 76 -8.05 17.76 11.41
CA ARG A 76 -7.71 17.99 10.00
C ARG A 76 -6.21 17.87 9.74
N ARG A 77 -5.38 18.56 10.53
CA ARG A 77 -3.92 18.48 10.39
C ARG A 77 -3.40 17.06 10.58
N ARG A 78 -3.97 16.31 11.53
CA ARG A 78 -3.62 14.90 11.75
C ARG A 78 -3.98 14.03 10.55
N VAL A 79 -5.17 14.20 9.97
CA VAL A 79 -5.61 13.46 8.77
C VAL A 79 -4.70 13.76 7.57
N ILE A 80 -4.35 15.02 7.35
CA ILE A 80 -3.42 15.41 6.27
C ILE A 80 -2.05 14.75 6.46
N HIS A 81 -1.50 14.80 7.68
CA HIS A 81 -0.21 14.19 7.97
C HIS A 81 -0.21 12.67 7.77
N ILE A 82 -1.27 11.97 8.20
CA ILE A 82 -1.43 10.52 7.95
C ILE A 82 -1.47 10.26 6.44
N ARG A 83 -2.23 11.06 5.68
CA ARG A 83 -2.36 10.94 4.23
C ARG A 83 -1.01 11.09 3.52
N GLU A 84 -0.22 12.08 3.91
CA GLU A 84 1.11 12.33 3.32
C GLU A 84 2.05 11.14 3.55
N ILE A 85 2.12 10.62 4.78
CA ILE A 85 2.95 9.44 5.08
C ILE A 85 2.43 8.21 4.34
N TYR A 86 1.12 8.02 4.30
CA TYR A 86 0.48 6.89 3.62
C TYR A 86 0.90 6.84 2.14
N PHE A 87 0.70 7.94 1.42
CA PHE A 87 1.02 7.98 -0.01
C PHE A 87 2.52 8.03 -0.26
N GLY A 88 3.33 8.65 0.60
CA GLY A 88 4.79 8.61 0.49
C GLY A 88 5.35 7.19 0.62
N VAL A 89 4.83 6.39 1.56
CA VAL A 89 5.22 4.98 1.72
C VAL A 89 4.74 4.15 0.53
N PHE A 90 3.50 4.38 0.06
CA PHE A 90 2.97 3.70 -1.12
C PHE A 90 3.85 3.97 -2.35
N GLU A 91 4.16 5.24 -2.63
CA GLU A 91 4.97 5.65 -3.78
C GLU A 91 6.38 5.08 -3.71
N GLN A 92 7.00 5.03 -2.52
CA GLN A 92 8.31 4.42 -2.34
C GLN A 92 8.31 2.93 -2.74
N VAL A 93 7.25 2.20 -2.39
CA VAL A 93 7.12 0.80 -2.81
C VAL A 93 6.83 0.72 -4.30
N HIS A 94 5.86 1.48 -4.81
CA HIS A 94 5.45 1.51 -6.21
C HIS A 94 6.60 1.80 -7.17
N ALA A 95 7.41 2.82 -6.87
CA ALA A 95 8.54 3.26 -7.70
C ALA A 95 9.55 2.14 -7.99
N ARG A 96 9.74 1.20 -7.04
CA ARG A 96 10.68 0.08 -7.22
C ARG A 96 10.20 -0.96 -8.24
N TYR A 97 8.89 -1.06 -8.45
CA TYR A 97 8.29 -2.09 -9.30
C TYR A 97 7.77 -1.54 -10.63
N CYS A 98 7.28 -0.30 -10.67
CA CYS A 98 6.73 0.29 -11.89
C CYS A 98 7.78 0.50 -12.99
N GLU A 99 9.07 0.53 -12.64
CA GLU A 99 10.18 0.59 -13.60
C GLU A 99 10.41 -0.72 -14.36
N VAL A 100 9.98 -1.86 -13.79
CA VAL A 100 10.30 -3.20 -14.32
C VAL A 100 9.08 -4.05 -14.67
N VAL A 101 7.91 -3.71 -14.15
CA VAL A 101 6.64 -4.39 -14.46
C VAL A 101 5.77 -3.45 -15.30
N GLU A 102 5.63 -3.76 -16.59
CA GLU A 102 4.71 -3.03 -17.46
C GLU A 102 3.27 -3.20 -16.99
N ASN A 103 2.49 -2.11 -17.01
CA ASN A 103 1.09 -2.09 -16.57
C ASN A 103 0.89 -2.58 -15.13
N LEU A 104 1.85 -2.32 -14.23
CA LEU A 104 1.68 -2.58 -12.81
C LEU A 104 0.36 -1.95 -12.33
N ASP A 105 -0.54 -2.82 -11.89
CA ASP A 105 -1.98 -2.59 -11.72
C ASP A 105 -2.30 -1.21 -11.11
N SER A 106 -2.99 -0.36 -11.87
CA SER A 106 -3.20 1.06 -11.55
C SER A 106 -4.31 1.31 -10.51
N ASN A 107 -5.11 0.26 -10.20
CA ASN A 107 -6.17 0.23 -9.17
C ASN A 107 -5.81 -0.76 -8.05
N GLU A 108 -4.69 -0.50 -7.38
CA GLU A 108 -4.37 -1.26 -6.17
C GLU A 108 -5.35 -0.97 -5.05
N VAL A 109 -5.86 -2.04 -4.44
CA VAL A 109 -6.71 -2.03 -3.24
C VAL A 109 -6.19 -1.05 -2.18
N VAL A 110 -4.86 -0.97 -2.00
CA VAL A 110 -4.23 -0.08 -1.02
C VAL A 110 -4.37 1.38 -1.44
N LYS A 111 -4.01 1.72 -2.68
CA LYS A 111 -4.16 3.07 -3.23
C LYS A 111 -5.61 3.54 -3.21
N ASP A 112 -6.54 2.67 -3.63
CA ASP A 112 -7.96 2.98 -3.67
C ASP A 112 -8.55 3.16 -2.28
N PHE A 113 -8.20 2.27 -1.34
CA PHE A 113 -8.55 2.44 0.07
C PHE A 113 -8.08 3.80 0.58
N GLY A 114 -6.79 4.13 0.41
CA GLY A 114 -6.25 5.42 0.83
C GLY A 114 -7.01 6.60 0.23
N ARG A 115 -7.24 6.59 -1.10
CA ARG A 115 -7.96 7.67 -1.79
C ARG A 115 -9.36 7.87 -1.24
N ILE A 116 -10.15 6.79 -1.18
CA ILE A 116 -11.54 6.83 -0.73
C ILE A 116 -11.62 7.25 0.74
N SER A 117 -10.83 6.64 1.62
CA SER A 117 -10.87 6.93 3.05
C SER A 117 -10.47 8.36 3.37
N PHE A 118 -9.37 8.87 2.78
CA PHE A 118 -8.97 10.26 3.04
C PHE A 118 -9.95 11.28 2.44
N ASP A 119 -10.56 10.98 1.29
CA ASP A 119 -11.59 11.84 0.71
C ASP A 119 -12.84 11.91 1.62
N ASN A 120 -13.25 10.78 2.20
CA ASN A 120 -14.36 10.71 3.15
C ASN A 120 -14.04 11.47 4.45
N LEU A 121 -12.86 11.24 5.05
CA LEU A 121 -12.42 11.96 6.25
C LEU A 121 -12.38 13.47 6.03
N LEU A 122 -11.77 13.92 4.92
CA LEU A 122 -11.69 15.35 4.60
C LEU A 122 -13.05 15.95 4.23
N ARG A 123 -13.99 15.16 3.70
CA ARG A 123 -15.37 15.59 3.51
C ARG A 123 -16.09 15.75 4.85
N ALA A 124 -15.97 14.78 5.76
CA ALA A 124 -16.56 14.84 7.09
C ALA A 124 -16.04 16.05 7.88
N ILE A 125 -14.73 16.29 7.86
CA ILE A 125 -14.11 17.44 8.52
C ILE A 125 -14.69 18.77 8.04
N ARG A 126 -14.98 18.90 6.73
CA ARG A 126 -15.58 20.13 6.16
C ARG A 126 -17.01 20.40 6.63
N THR A 127 -17.71 19.40 7.14
CA THR A 127 -19.08 19.59 7.67
C THR A 127 -19.10 20.22 9.06
N GLU A 128 -17.96 20.19 9.77
CA GLU A 128 -17.83 20.54 11.19
C GLU A 128 -18.75 19.74 12.15
N ASP A 129 -19.49 18.76 11.64
CA ASP A 129 -20.30 17.84 12.45
C ASP A 129 -19.38 16.84 13.16
N ARG A 130 -19.18 17.07 14.46
CA ARG A 130 -18.34 16.21 15.32
C ARG A 130 -18.80 14.76 15.35
N LYS A 131 -20.11 14.48 15.27
CA LYS A 131 -20.62 13.11 15.28
C LYS A 131 -20.24 12.41 13.98
N LEU A 132 -20.38 13.09 12.85
CA LEU A 132 -19.98 12.56 11.55
C LEU A 132 -18.47 12.35 11.47
N ILE A 133 -17.67 13.33 11.91
CA ILE A 133 -16.20 13.20 11.94
C ILE A 133 -15.77 11.99 12.76
N LYS A 134 -16.35 11.84 13.96
CA LYS A 134 -16.07 10.70 14.83
C LYS A 134 -16.44 9.38 14.15
N ALA A 135 -17.63 9.29 13.56
CA ALA A 135 -18.07 8.08 12.86
C ALA A 135 -17.11 7.69 11.72
N GLU A 136 -16.71 8.64 10.89
CA GLU A 136 -15.82 8.42 9.73
C GLU A 136 -14.39 8.05 10.16
N VAL A 137 -13.89 8.62 11.27
CA VAL A 137 -12.59 8.23 11.85
C VAL A 137 -12.61 6.81 12.38
N HIS A 138 -13.68 6.41 13.07
CA HIS A 138 -13.84 5.04 13.57
C HIS A 138 -14.00 4.04 12.41
N ASP A 139 -14.81 4.35 11.40
CA ASP A 139 -14.95 3.52 10.19
C ASP A 139 -13.62 3.33 9.46
N PHE A 140 -12.87 4.43 9.25
CA PHE A 140 -11.52 4.36 8.70
C PHE A 140 -10.59 3.44 9.52
N TYR A 141 -10.61 3.57 10.85
CA TYR A 141 -9.78 2.75 11.74
C TYR A 141 -10.14 1.26 11.66
N GLU A 142 -11.43 0.93 11.64
CA GLU A 142 -11.91 -0.46 11.53
C GLU A 142 -11.50 -1.08 10.20
N GLN A 143 -11.69 -0.37 9.09
CA GLN A 143 -11.29 -0.85 7.76
C GLN A 143 -9.77 -1.02 7.66
N TYR A 144 -9.00 -0.04 8.14
CA TYR A 144 -7.54 -0.11 8.19
C TYR A 144 -7.07 -1.31 9.03
N SER A 145 -7.69 -1.52 10.19
CA SER A 145 -7.38 -2.64 11.09
C SER A 145 -7.77 -4.00 10.49
N SER A 146 -8.85 -4.07 9.72
CA SER A 146 -9.23 -5.26 8.98
C SER A 146 -8.17 -5.63 7.93
N LEU A 147 -7.69 -4.64 7.19
CA LEU A 147 -6.64 -4.83 6.18
C LEU A 147 -5.28 -5.21 6.80
N SER A 148 -4.96 -4.72 8.00
CA SER A 148 -3.74 -5.13 8.73
C SER A 148 -3.82 -6.56 9.25
N ARG A 149 -5.00 -7.01 9.69
CA ARG A 149 -5.25 -8.37 10.20
C ARG A 149 -5.40 -9.44 9.10
N LYS A 150 -5.72 -9.06 7.86
CA LYS A 150 -5.76 -9.98 6.70
C LYS A 150 -4.42 -10.70 6.40
N LYS A 151 -3.36 -10.43 7.17
CA LYS A 151 -2.12 -11.24 7.23
C LYS A 151 -2.37 -12.75 7.39
N ASP A 152 -3.49 -13.17 7.99
CA ASP A 152 -3.85 -14.58 8.19
C ASP A 152 -4.55 -15.26 6.99
N ALA A 153 -4.93 -14.51 5.94
CA ALA A 153 -5.54 -15.10 4.73
C ALA A 153 -4.51 -15.70 3.75
N ARG A 154 -3.24 -15.84 4.16
CA ARG A 154 -2.25 -16.68 3.46
C ARG A 154 -2.61 -18.18 3.45
N ARG A 155 -3.72 -18.58 4.06
CA ARG A 155 -4.30 -19.94 4.00
C ARG A 155 -5.28 -20.19 2.85
N LEU A 156 -5.60 -19.22 1.98
CA LEU A 156 -6.59 -19.40 0.91
C LEU A 156 -6.03 -19.38 -0.53
N VAL A 157 -4.71 -19.41 -0.71
CA VAL A 157 -4.11 -19.62 -2.05
C VAL A 157 -3.16 -20.82 -1.97
N ALA A 158 -3.78 -21.98 -1.74
CA ALA A 158 -3.23 -23.29 -1.97
C ALA A 158 -4.37 -24.21 -2.43
N ILE A 159 -4.98 -23.86 -3.58
CA ILE A 159 -5.65 -24.78 -4.50
C ILE A 159 -5.40 -24.24 -5.91
#